data_AF-I3YX84-F1
#
_entry.id   AF-I3YX84-F1
#
_cell.length_a   1.000
_cell.length_b   1.000
_cell.length_c   1.000
_cell.angle_alpha   90.00
_cell.angle_beta   90.00
_cell.angle_gamma   90.00
#
_symmetry.space_group_name_H-M   'P 1'
#
loop_
_entity.id
_entity.type
_entity.pdbx_description
1 polymer ?
#
loop_
_entity_poly.entity_id
_entity_poly.type
_entity_poly.pdbx_seq_one_letter_code
_entity_poly.pdbx_strand_id
1 'polypeptide(L)' 'MDILKEATAFEEASMSNLTTSDRVEATREAKRLILAINEIYKKTKDANLMEVMKRLTDKKKRIDVRLKGRPSSGI' A
#
# COMPACT_ATOMS: atom_id res chain seq x y z
N MET A 1 14.79 7.98 -7.76
CA MET A 1 13.36 7.73 -8.02
C MET A 1 12.57 8.52 -7.00
N ASP A 2 11.47 9.13 -7.41
CA ASP A 2 10.63 9.95 -6.54
C ASP A 2 9.56 9.05 -5.90
N ILE A 3 9.66 8.86 -4.58
CA ILE A 3 8.79 7.96 -3.82
C ILE A 3 7.31 8.32 -3.99
N LEU A 4 6.99 9.60 -4.20
CA LEU A 4 5.62 10.02 -4.45
C LEU A 4 5.14 9.59 -5.83
N LYS A 5 6.00 9.63 -6.86
CA LYS A 5 5.66 9.10 -8.18
C LYS A 5 5.42 7.59 -8.15
N GLU A 6 6.27 6.84 -7.43
CA GLU A 6 6.05 5.39 -7.25
C GLU A 6 4.74 5.11 -6.52
N ALA A 7 4.42 5.90 -5.49
CA ALA A 7 3.17 5.78 -4.76
C ALA A 7 1.95 6.05 -5.66
N THR A 8 1.98 7.11 -6.47
CA THR A 8 0.92 7.42 -7.44
C THR A 8 0.77 6.31 -8.47
N ALA A 9 1.87 5.81 -9.05
CA ALA A 9 1.83 4.70 -10.00
C ALA A 9 1.23 3.44 -9.36
N PHE A 10 1.58 3.15 -8.11
CA PHE A 10 0.99 2.04 -7.37
C PHE A 10 -0.51 2.25 -7.09
N GLU A 11 -0.96 3.48 -6.83
CA GLU A 11 -2.37 3.84 -6.64
C GLU A 11 -3.19 3.66 -7.93
N GLU A 12 -2.62 4.00 -9.08
CA GLU A 12 -3.26 3.86 -10.40
C GLU A 12 -3.24 2.43 -10.92
N ALA A 13 -2.27 1.61 -10.51
CA ALA A 13 -2.14 0.23 -10.97
C ALA A 13 -3.42 -0.60 -10.72
N SER A 14 -3.93 -1.26 -11.77
CA SER A 14 -5.07 -2.16 -11.62
C SER A 14 -4.69 -3.38 -10.79
N MET A 15 -5.60 -3.78 -9.90
CA MET A 15 -5.45 -4.95 -9.04
C MET A 15 -6.39 -6.10 -9.46
N SER A 16 -6.85 -6.07 -10.72
CA SER A 16 -7.63 -7.16 -11.34
C SER A 16 -6.72 -8.32 -11.73
N ASN A 17 -7.26 -9.55 -11.70
CA ASN A 17 -6.63 -10.77 -12.24
C ASN A 17 -5.22 -11.10 -11.71
N LEU A 18 -4.83 -10.56 -10.55
CA LEU A 18 -3.55 -10.87 -9.94
C LEU A 18 -3.46 -12.36 -9.57
N THR A 19 -2.29 -12.96 -9.80
CA THR A 19 -1.93 -14.27 -9.25
C THR A 19 -1.60 -14.15 -7.76
N THR A 20 -1.38 -15.27 -7.08
CA THR A 20 -0.91 -15.26 -5.69
C THR A 20 0.47 -14.61 -5.56
N SER A 21 1.38 -14.83 -6.52
CA SER A 21 2.70 -14.20 -6.50
C SER A 21 2.59 -12.68 -6.64
N ASP A 22 1.81 -12.20 -7.61
CA ASP A 22 1.61 -10.77 -7.83
C ASP A 22 1.01 -10.08 -6.60
N ARG A 23 0.08 -10.76 -5.90
CA ARG A 23 -0.47 -10.26 -4.64
C ARG A 23 0.59 -10.12 -3.55
N VAL A 24 1.50 -11.09 -3.44
CA VAL A 24 2.60 -11.04 -2.45
C VAL A 24 3.55 -9.89 -2.76
N GLU A 25 3.92 -9.72 -4.03
CA GLU A 25 4.79 -8.63 -4.48
C GLU A 25 4.12 -7.26 -4.26
N ALA A 26 2.87 -7.11 -4.66
CA ALA A 26 2.11 -5.87 -4.46
C ALA A 26 1.95 -5.52 -2.97
N THR A 27 1.74 -6.50 -2.09
CA THR A 27 1.72 -6.27 -0.63
C THR A 27 3.07 -5.80 -0.09
N ARG A 28 4.18 -6.38 -0.57
CA ARG A 28 5.55 -5.98 -0.18
C ARG A 28 5.86 -4.57 -0.66
N GLU A 29 5.52 -4.27 -1.90
CA GLU A 29 5.71 -2.95 -2.51
C GLU A 29 4.91 -1.86 -1.79
N ALA A 30 3.63 -2.11 -1.51
CA ALA A 30 2.82 -1.17 -0.72
C ALA A 30 3.47 -0.88 0.65
N LYS A 31 3.97 -1.92 1.34
CA LYS A 31 4.66 -1.75 2.64
C LYS A 31 5.96 -0.94 2.49
N ARG A 32 6.74 -1.19 1.44
CA ARG A 32 7.95 -0.43 1.12
C ARG A 32 7.64 1.06 0.95
N LEU A 33 6.63 1.38 0.16
CA LEU A 33 6.20 2.75 -0.12
C LEU A 33 5.71 3.46 1.14
N ILE A 34 4.86 2.82 1.94
CA ILE A 34 4.35 3.39 3.19
C ILE A 34 5.50 3.73 4.15
N LEU A 35 6.47 2.83 4.33
CA LEU A 35 7.61 3.07 5.21
C LEU A 35 8.52 4.19 4.67
N ALA A 36 8.78 4.22 3.37
CA ALA A 36 9.56 5.28 2.74
C ALA A 36 8.90 6.66 2.91
N ILE A 37 7.59 6.74 2.69
CA ILE A 37 6.81 7.99 2.89
C ILE A 37 6.83 8.41 4.37
N ASN A 38 6.74 7.46 5.29
CA ASN A 38 6.79 7.76 6.73
C ASN A 38 8.11 8.43 7.14
N GLU A 39 9.25 8.03 6.57
CA GLU A 39 10.53 8.69 6.84
C GLU A 39 10.56 10.15 6.35
N ILE A 40 9.90 10.45 5.23
CA ILE A 40 9.74 11.83 4.74
C ILE A 40 8.78 12.60 5.64
N TYR A 41 7.65 11.98 6.01
CA TYR A 41 6.66 12.56 6.92
C TYR A 41 7.25 12.91 8.29
N LYS A 42 8.13 12.06 8.85
CA LYS A 42 8.78 12.36 10.13
C LYS A 42 9.57 13.66 10.11
N LYS A 43 10.18 14.01 8.97
CA LYS A 43 10.99 15.22 8.78
C LYS A 43 10.15 16.45 8.43
N THR A 44 9.14 16.28 7.58
CA THR A 44 8.35 17.38 7.01
C THR A 44 7.06 17.66 7.76
N LYS A 45 6.49 16.65 8.42
CA LYS A 45 5.15 16.65 9.04
C LYS A 45 4.03 17.05 8.08
N ASP A 46 4.24 16.89 6.77
CA ASP A 46 3.27 17.24 5.75
C ASP A 46 2.03 16.31 5.80
N ALA A 47 0.85 16.91 5.97
CA ALA A 47 -0.41 16.19 6.01
C ALA A 47 -0.71 15.43 4.71
N ASN A 48 -0.24 15.92 3.56
CA ASN A 48 -0.44 15.26 2.26
C ASN A 48 0.21 13.87 2.23
N LEU A 49 1.39 13.72 2.85
CA LEU A 49 2.08 12.42 2.95
C LEU A 49 1.26 11.42 3.76
N MET A 50 0.55 11.90 4.79
CA MET A 50 -0.35 11.06 5.58
C MET A 50 -1.54 10.57 4.77
N GLU A 51 -2.12 11.41 3.91
CA GLU A 51 -3.20 11.01 3.02
C GLU A 51 -2.75 9.93 2.03
N VAL A 52 -1.57 10.08 1.44
CA VAL A 52 -0.97 9.06 0.55
C VAL A 52 -0.79 7.75 1.31
N MET A 53 -0.22 7.77 2.52
CA MET A 53 -0.05 6.56 3.33
C MET A 53 -1.38 5.87 3.64
N LYS A 54 -2.44 6.62 3.95
CA LYS A 54 -3.79 6.05 4.20
C LYS A 54 -4.32 5.33 2.96
N ARG A 55 -4.27 5.97 1.79
CA ARG A 55 -4.70 5.38 0.51
C ARG A 55 -3.93 4.10 0.16
N LEU A 56 -2.60 4.12 0.31
CA LEU A 56 -1.75 2.94 0.13
C LEU A 56 -2.10 1.82 1.12
N THR A 57 -2.38 2.16 2.37
CA THR A 57 -2.76 1.20 3.42
C THR A 57 -4.09 0.52 3.09
N ASP A 58 -5.09 1.28 2.64
CA ASP A 58 -6.39 0.73 2.24
C ASP A 58 -6.28 -0.16 1.00
N LYS A 59 -5.42 0.21 0.04
CA LYS A 59 -5.14 -0.62 -1.13
C LYS A 59 -4.44 -1.92 -0.73
N LYS A 60 -3.42 -1.85 0.12
CA LYS A 60 -2.73 -3.01 0.69
C LYS A 60 -3.68 -3.94 1.45
N LYS A 61 -4.54 -3.40 2.31
CA LYS A 61 -5.51 -4.19 3.08
C LYS A 61 -6.44 -4.99 2.17
N ARG A 62 -6.89 -4.42 1.05
CA ARG A 62 -7.71 -5.12 0.04
C ARG A 62 -6.96 -6.29 -0.60
N ILE A 63 -5.67 -6.14 -0.87
CA ILE A 63 -4.81 -7.21 -1.41
C ILE A 63 -4.60 -8.31 -0.35
N ASP A 64 -4.29 -7.92 0.88
CA ASP A 64 -4.07 -8.86 1.99
C ASP A 64 -5.30 -9.72 2.30
N VAL A 65 -6.50 -9.15 2.27
CA VAL A 65 -7.76 -9.89 2.45
C VAL A 65 -7.97 -10.91 1.34
N ARG A 66 -7.59 -10.61 0.10
CA ARG A 66 -7.66 -11.56 -1.02
C ARG A 66 -6.58 -12.64 -0.94
N LEU A 67 -5.41 -12.30 -0.41
CA LEU A 67 -4.28 -13.22 -0.27
C LEU A 67 -4.47 -14.21 0.89
N LYS A 68 -4.94 -13.73 2.04
CA LYS A 68 -5.04 -14.51 3.29
C LYS A 68 -6.44 -15.05 3.57
N GLY A 69 -7.42 -14.65 2.77
CA GLY A 69 -8.84 -14.78 3.11
C GLY A 69 -9.28 -13.66 4.05
N ARG A 70 -10.61 -13.44 4.12
CA ARG A 70 -11.16 -12.54 5.15
C ARG A 70 -10.80 -13.12 6.51
N PRO A 71 -10.18 -12.35 7.43
CA PRO A 71 -10.08 -12.82 8.80
C PRO A 71 -11.51 -13.12 9.23
N SER A 72 -11.79 -14.36 9.66
CA SER A 72 -13.02 -14.61 10.39
C SER A 72 -12.99 -13.60 11.53
N SER A 73 -13.97 -12.72 11.57
CA SER A 73 -14.25 -11.94 12.77
C SER A 73 -14.48 -12.98 13.85
N GLY A 74 -13.41 -13.31 14.57
CA GLY A 74 -13.42 -14.23 15.68
C GLY A 74 -14.37 -13.64 16.69
N ILE A 75 -15.57 -14.21 16.74
CA ILE A 75 -16.43 -14.19 17.91
C ILE A 75 -15.71 -15.03 18.97
#